data_AF-A0A521VTI0-F1
#
_entry.id   AF-A0A521VTI0-F1
#
_cell.length_a   1.000
_cell.length_b   1.000
_cell.length_c   1.000
_cell.angle_alpha   90.00
_cell.angle_beta   90.00
_cell.angle_gamma   90.00
#
_symmetry.space_group_name_H-M   'P 1'
#
loop_
_entity.id
_entity.type
_entity.pdbx_description
1 polymer ?
#
loop_
_entity_poly.entity_id
_entity_poly.type
_entity_poly.pdbx_seq_one_letter_code
_entity_poly.pdbx_strand_id
1 'polypeptide(L)'
;MDNIAFTCRGCNGHKYTKTEAPDVLTGSMAPLFHPRKDKWHEHFAWDTDPVYLIGLTPTGRATIEALHLNRTRLLILRKNLQSIHRHPPEPLIF
;
A
#
# COMPACT_ATOMS: atom_id res chain seq x y z
N MET A 1 9.67 -15.09 15.88
CA MET A 1 9.85 -15.01 14.41
C MET A 1 8.84 -14.02 13.81
N ASP A 2 8.54 -12.95 14.55
CA ASP A 2 7.20 -12.37 14.50
C ASP A 2 7.12 -11.14 13.59
N ASN A 3 8.17 -10.96 12.77
CA ASN A 3 8.31 -9.83 11.86
C ASN A 3 8.38 -10.24 10.38
N ILE A 4 7.87 -11.42 10.02
CA ILE A 4 7.77 -11.86 8.62
C ILE A 4 6.34 -11.58 8.11
N ALA A 5 6.23 -10.92 6.96
CA ALA A 5 4.95 -10.69 6.28
C ALA A 5 5.06 -11.18 4.83
N PHE A 6 4.01 -11.82 4.30
CA PHE A 6 4.02 -12.29 2.92
C PHE A 6 3.96 -11.10 1.97
N THR A 7 4.96 -11.00 1.08
CA THR A 7 5.09 -9.90 0.14
C THR A 7 5.70 -10.38 -1.16
N CYS A 8 5.30 -9.79 -2.29
CA CYS A 8 5.92 -10.10 -3.57
C CYS A 8 7.36 -9.57 -3.62
N ARG A 9 8.24 -10.18 -4.43
CA ARG A 9 9.63 -9.73 -4.58
C ARG A 9 9.76 -8.23 -4.89
N GLY A 10 8.86 -7.67 -5.69
CA GLY A 10 8.87 -6.24 -6.02
C GLY A 10 8.55 -5.34 -4.83
N CYS A 11 7.50 -5.65 -4.07
CA CYS A 11 7.13 -4.86 -2.89
C CYS A 11 8.17 -5.02 -1.77
N ASN A 12 8.70 -6.24 -1.57
CA ASN A 12 9.80 -6.47 -0.64
C ASN A 12 11.06 -5.70 -1.03
N GLY A 13 11.39 -5.66 -2.33
CA GLY A 13 12.55 -4.93 -2.84
C GLY A 13 12.46 -3.42 -2.62
N HIS A 14 11.29 -2.83 -2.81
CA HIS A 14 11.09 -1.40 -2.52
C HIS A 14 11.11 -1.10 -1.02
N LYS A 15 10.51 -1.97 -0.19
CA LYS A 15 10.52 -1.78 1.27
C LYS A 15 11.92 -1.96 1.84
N TYR A 16 12.57 -3.07 1.52
CA TYR A 16 13.85 -3.48 2.08
C TYR A 16 13.88 -3.28 3.60
N THR A 17 14.87 -2.55 4.12
CA THR A 17 15.02 -2.20 5.53
C THR A 17 14.30 -0.89 5.93
N LYS A 18 13.58 -0.23 5.01
CA LYS A 18 12.91 1.04 5.29
C LYS A 18 11.77 0.83 6.30
N THR A 19 11.74 1.70 7.30
CA THR A 19 10.67 1.83 8.30
C THR A 19 9.96 3.18 8.21
N GLU A 20 10.53 4.13 7.48
CA GLU A 20 10.01 5.49 7.29
C GLU A 20 10.37 6.01 5.89
N ALA A 21 9.64 7.03 5.45
CA ALA A 21 9.90 7.77 4.22
C ALA A 21 9.30 9.19 4.32
N PRO A 22 9.78 10.16 3.51
CA PRO A 22 9.19 11.49 3.47
C PRO A 22 7.74 11.41 2.95
N ASP A 23 6.82 12.09 3.64
CA ASP A 23 5.48 12.35 3.13
C ASP A 23 5.55 13.35 1.97
N VAL A 24 5.00 12.97 0.82
CA VAL A 24 5.06 13.77 -0.42
C VAL A 24 4.44 15.17 -0.28
N LEU A 25 3.48 15.36 0.63
CA LEU A 25 2.83 16.66 0.81
C LEU A 25 3.61 17.61 1.72
N THR A 26 4.25 17.07 2.76
CA THR A 26 4.85 17.88 3.83
C THR A 26 6.38 17.85 3.84
N GLY A 27 6.99 16.88 3.14
CA GLY A 27 8.42 16.60 3.17
C GLY A 27 8.92 16.00 4.50
N SER A 28 8.08 15.93 5.53
CA SER A 28 8.45 15.39 6.84
C SER A 28 8.52 13.86 6.80
N MET A 29 9.44 13.28 7.56
CA MET A 29 9.54 11.83 7.69
C MET A 29 8.29 11.28 8.39
N ALA A 30 7.66 10.28 7.78
CA ALA A 30 6.54 9.54 8.34
C ALA A 30 6.88 8.05 8.39
N PRO A 31 6.39 7.31 9.40
CA PRO A 31 6.55 5.86 9.44
C PRO A 31 5.84 5.22 8.23
N LEU A 32 6.39 4.12 7.73
CA LEU A 32 5.70 3.27 6.76
C LEU A 32 4.64 2.43 7.45
N PHE A 33 3.55 2.15 6.75
CA PHE A 33 2.44 1.36 7.25
C PHE A 33 2.89 -0.01 7.79
N HIS A 34 2.40 -0.32 8.98
CA HIS A 34 2.70 -1.55 9.69
C HIS A 34 1.46 -2.46 9.73
N PRO A 35 1.37 -3.52 8.90
CA PRO A 35 0.14 -4.28 8.69
C PRO A 35 -0.41 -5.03 9.91
N ARG A 36 0.37 -5.19 11.00
CA ARG A 36 -0.10 -5.78 12.27
C ARG A 36 -0.47 -4.77 13.36
N LYS A 37 -0.19 -3.48 13.15
CA LYS A 37 -0.38 -2.42 14.17
C LYS A 37 -1.36 -1.36 13.66
N ASP A 38 -1.33 -1.09 12.37
CA ASP A 38 -2.10 -0.04 11.74
C ASP A 38 -3.34 -0.62 11.06
N LYS A 39 -4.43 0.14 11.10
CA LYS A 39 -5.67 -0.25 10.43
C LYS A 39 -5.69 0.29 9.01
N TRP A 40 -5.93 -0.58 8.04
CA TRP A 40 -5.86 -0.22 6.61
C TRP A 40 -6.72 1.00 6.23
N HIS A 41 -8.00 0.97 6.58
CA HIS A 41 -8.97 2.05 6.29
C HIS A 41 -8.67 3.41 6.94
N GLU A 42 -7.79 3.49 7.95
CA GLU A 42 -7.38 4.78 8.54
C GLU A 42 -6.34 5.48 7.67
N HIS A 43 -5.54 4.72 6.92
CA HIS A 43 -4.41 5.25 6.17
C HIS A 43 -4.63 5.28 4.66
N PHE A 44 -5.56 4.48 4.13
CA PHE A 44 -5.71 4.30 2.70
C PHE A 44 -7.18 4.17 2.27
N ALA A 45 -7.43 4.62 1.05
CA ALA A 45 -8.68 4.43 0.33
C ALA A 45 -8.38 4.04 -1.12
N TRP A 46 -9.35 3.44 -1.79
CA TRP A 46 -9.33 3.29 -3.24
C TRP A 46 -9.97 4.53 -3.90
N ASP A 47 -9.50 4.88 -5.09
CA ASP A 47 -10.20 5.84 -5.95
C ASP A 47 -11.52 5.23 -6.49
N THR A 48 -12.34 6.06 -7.13
CA THR A 48 -13.67 5.76 -7.67
C THR A 48 -13.68 4.50 -8.53
N ASP A 49 -12.67 4.34 -9.39
CA ASP A 49 -12.31 3.05 -9.98
C ASP A 49 -11.16 2.47 -9.14
N PRO A 50 -11.37 1.38 -8.38
CA PRO A 50 -10.44 0.91 -7.35
C PRO A 50 -9.22 0.21 -7.97
N VAL A 51 -8.47 0.90 -8.81
CA VAL A 51 -7.17 0.54 -9.36
C VAL A 51 -6.09 1.37 -8.70
N TYR A 52 -6.40 2.65 -8.45
CA TYR A 52 -5.47 3.60 -7.86
C TYR A 52 -5.68 3.69 -6.36
N LEU A 53 -4.58 3.62 -5.61
CA LEU A 53 -4.58 3.70 -4.17
C LEU A 53 -4.31 5.13 -3.70
N ILE A 54 -5.09 5.63 -2.75
CA ILE A 54 -5.01 6.97 -2.19
C ILE A 54 -4.51 6.88 -0.74
N GLY A 55 -3.54 7.72 -0.38
CA GLY A 55 -3.02 7.84 0.98
C GLY A 55 -3.72 8.96 1.76
N LEU A 56 -4.45 8.60 2.81
CA LEU A 56 -5.25 9.52 3.62
C LEU A 56 -4.43 10.25 4.70
N THR A 57 -3.30 9.65 5.11
CA THR A 57 -2.42 10.14 6.18
C THR A 57 -0.98 10.27 5.68
N PRO A 58 -0.09 10.98 6.42
CA PRO A 58 1.34 10.99 6.11
C PRO A 58 1.93 9.58 5.96
N THR A 59 1.61 8.67 6.88
CA THR A 59 1.96 7.24 6.80
C THR A 59 1.50 6.60 5.50
N GLY A 60 0.23 6.83 5.11
CA GLY A 60 -0.34 6.26 3.89
C GLY A 60 0.35 6.75 2.62
N ARG A 61 0.54 8.07 2.51
CA ARG A 61 1.22 8.69 1.35
C ARG A 61 2.69 8.28 1.26
N ALA A 62 3.42 8.36 2.37
CA ALA A 62 4.81 7.90 2.43
C ALA A 62 4.94 6.42 2.07
N THR A 63 3.97 5.57 2.45
CA THR A 63 3.96 4.14 2.09
C THR A 63 3.72 3.92 0.60
N ILE A 64 2.74 4.61 0.00
CA ILE A 64 2.45 4.48 -1.43
C ILE A 64 3.68 4.84 -2.26
N GLU A 65 4.30 5.96 -1.92
CA GLU A 65 5.49 6.45 -2.62
C GLU A 65 6.70 5.55 -2.35
N ALA A 66 7.05 5.27 -1.10
CA ALA A 66 8.24 4.48 -0.80
C ALA A 66 8.20 3.06 -1.37
N LEU A 67 7.01 2.45 -1.45
CA LEU A 67 6.83 1.08 -1.95
C LEU A 67 6.40 1.02 -3.43
N HIS A 68 6.26 2.19 -4.07
CA HIS A 68 5.72 2.35 -5.41
C HIS A 68 4.42 1.55 -5.62
N LEU A 69 3.44 1.72 -4.73
CA LEU A 69 2.21 0.92 -4.74
C LEU A 69 1.28 1.22 -5.92
N ASN A 70 1.51 2.33 -6.63
CA ASN A 70 0.78 2.72 -7.84
C ASN A 70 1.64 2.65 -9.12
N ARG A 71 2.76 1.90 -9.11
CA ARG A 71 3.53 1.65 -10.34
C ARG A 71 2.70 0.92 -11.39
N THR A 72 2.99 1.16 -12.67
CA THR A 72 2.26 0.62 -13.84
C THR A 72 1.91 -0.86 -13.71
N ARG A 73 2.87 -1.70 -13.28
CA ARG A 73 2.66 -3.15 -13.15
C ARG A 73 1.57 -3.52 -12.14
N LEU A 74 1.46 -2.78 -11.03
CA LEU A 74 0.41 -3.03 -10.03
C LEU A 74 -0.94 -2.51 -10.51
N LEU A 75 -0.98 -1.37 -11.22
CA LEU A 75 -2.21 -0.86 -11.81
C LEU A 75 -2.79 -1.86 -12.84
N ILE A 76 -1.95 -2.39 -13.73
CA ILE A 76 -2.37 -3.41 -14.71
C ILE A 76 -2.85 -4.68 -13.99
N LEU A 77 -2.13 -5.14 -12.97
CA LEU A 77 -2.55 -6.31 -12.18
C LEU A 77 -3.94 -6.09 -11.55
N ARG A 78 -4.17 -4.92 -10.93
CA ARG A 78 -5.47 -4.60 -10.32
C ARG A 78 -6.59 -4.56 -11.35
N LYS A 79 -6.36 -3.98 -12.54
CA LYS A 79 -7.32 -4.02 -13.66
C LYS A 79 -7.65 -5.46 -14.10
N ASN A 80 -6.63 -6.31 -14.23
CA ASN A 80 -6.85 -7.72 -14.59
C ASN A 80 -7.56 -8.51 -13.49
N LEU A 81 -7.36 -8.16 -12.22
CA LEU A 81 -8.07 -8.80 -11.10
C LEU A 81 -9.51 -8.28 -10.99
N GLN A 82 -9.76 -7.01 -11.29
CA GLN A 82 -11.13 -6.46 -11.37
C GLN A 82 -11.96 -7.17 -12.44
N SER A 83 -11.39 -7.47 -13.62
CA SER A 83 -12.11 -8.17 -14.70
C SER A 83 -12.55 -9.59 -14.35
N ILE A 84 -11.98 -10.17 -13.28
CA ILE A 84 -12.38 -11.46 -12.72
C ILE A 84 -12.97 -11.34 -11.30
N HIS A 85 -13.39 -10.13 -10.89
CA HIS A 85 -14.02 -9.84 -9.59
C HIS A 85 -13.17 -10.23 -8.36
N ARG A 86 -11.84 -10.13 -8.46
CA ARG A 86 -10.88 -10.39 -7.37
C ARG A 86 -10.23 -9.12 -6.82
N HIS A 87 -10.67 -7.94 -7.28
CA HIS A 87 -10.18 -6.65 -6.80
C HIS A 87 -11.30 -5.59 -6.80
N PRO A 88 -11.40 -4.72 -5.77
CA PRO A 88 -10.63 -4.76 -4.52
C PRO A 88 -10.93 -6.06 -3.76
N PRO A 89 -10.01 -6.55 -2.90
CA PRO A 89 -10.31 -7.71 -2.08
C PRO A 89 -11.53 -7.38 -1.21
N GLU A 90 -12.48 -8.31 -1.12
CA GLU A 90 -13.50 -8.19 -0.08
C GLU A 90 -12.82 -8.05 1.27
N PRO A 91 -13.40 -7.24 2.20
CA PRO A 91 -12.84 -7.12 3.53
C PRO A 91 -12.65 -8.54 4.09
N LEU A 92 -11.40 -8.87 4.41
CA LEU A 92 -11.09 -10.15 5.04
C LEU A 92 -11.88 -10.19 6.35
N ILE A 93 -12.90 -11.04 6.40
CA ILE A 93 -13.57 -11.42 7.64
C ILE A 93 -12.49 -12.21 8.40
N PHE A 94 -11.77 -11.51 9.28
CA PHE A 94 -10.87 -12.12 10.27
C PHE A 94 -11.62 -12.29 11.58
#